data_AF-A0A9D6TLQ1-F1
#
_entry.id   AF-A0A9D6TLQ1-F1
#
_cell.length_a   1.000
_cell.length_b   1.000
_cell.length_c   1.000
_cell.angle_alpha   90.00
_cell.angle_beta   90.00
_cell.angle_gamma   90.00
#
_symmetry.space_group_name_H-M   'P 1'
#
loop_
_entity.id
_entity.type
_entity.pdbx_description
1 polymer ?
#
loop_
_entity_poly.entity_id
_entity_poly.type
_entity_poly.pdbx_seq_one_letter_code
_entity_poly.pdbx_strand_id
1 'polypeptide(L)' 'MASRSPFLAKAIRLGLIGTGATAIMSAVVGMIAAFQLIEPGDEQSLGITRNEVVGWYAILIVIGLLLAWLGFRRRA' A
#
# COMPACT_ATOMS: atom_id res chain seq x y z
N MET A 1 -28.10 0.36 -20.50
CA MET A 1 -26.63 0.27 -20.31
C MET A 1 -26.15 1.63 -19.84
N ALA A 2 -25.74 1.77 -18.58
CA ALA A 2 -25.45 3.07 -17.98
C ALA A 2 -24.30 3.78 -18.70
N SER A 3 -24.56 4.98 -19.21
CA SER A 3 -23.55 5.91 -19.67
C SER A 3 -22.66 6.29 -18.48
N ARG A 4 -21.56 5.57 -18.27
CA ARG A 4 -20.55 5.97 -17.27
C ARG A 4 -20.07 7.36 -17.65
N SER A 5 -20.32 8.34 -16.79
CA SER A 5 -19.84 9.69 -17.04
C SER A 5 -18.32 9.65 -17.19
N PRO A 6 -17.74 10.29 -18.21
CA PRO A 6 -16.30 10.26 -18.46
C PRO A 6 -15.52 10.83 -17.27
N PHE A 7 -16.15 11.73 -16.51
CA PHE A 7 -15.63 12.24 -15.25
C PHE A 7 -15.48 11.16 -14.18
N LEU A 8 -16.50 10.33 -13.94
CA LEU A 8 -16.45 9.29 -12.91
C LEU A 8 -15.37 8.24 -13.23
N ALA A 9 -15.23 7.86 -14.51
CA ALA A 9 -14.19 6.95 -14.95
C ALA A 9 -12.77 7.52 -14.67
N LYS A 10 -12.57 8.81 -14.94
CA LYS A 10 -11.30 9.50 -14.66
C LYS A 10 -11.03 9.63 -13.17
N ALA A 11 -12.05 9.96 -12.36
CA ALA A 11 -11.94 10.06 -10.92
C ALA A 11 -11.57 8.71 -10.27
N ILE A 12 -12.24 7.61 -10.68
CA ILE A 12 -11.92 6.27 -10.20
C ILE A 12 -10.47 5.87 -10.57
N ARG A 13 -10.04 6.18 -11.79
CA ARG A 13 -8.66 5.92 -12.23
C ARG A 13 -7.64 6.66 -11.35
N LEU A 14 -7.83 7.97 -11.19
CA LEU A 14 -6.92 8.78 -10.38
C LEU A 14 -6.95 8.36 -8.90
N GLY A 15 -8.13 8.03 -8.38
CA GLY A 15 -8.29 7.49 -7.03
C GLY A 15 -7.49 6.20 -6.84
N LEU A 16 -7.61 5.23 -7.75
CA LEU A 16 -6.85 3.97 -7.66
C LEU A 16 -5.33 4.18 -7.70
N ILE A 17 -4.85 5.03 -8.61
CA ILE A 17 -3.40 5.31 -8.71
C ILE A 17 -2.92 6.04 -7.46
N GLY A 18 -3.66 7.06 -7.01
CA GLY A 18 -3.32 7.84 -5.83
C GLY A 18 -3.31 7.00 -4.56
N THR A 19 -4.38 6.24 -4.29
CA THR A 19 -4.45 5.33 -3.13
C THR A 19 -3.36 4.26 -3.20
N GLY A 20 -3.09 3.69 -4.37
CA GLY A 20 -2.01 2.73 -4.56
C GLY A 20 -0.64 3.31 -4.23
N ALA A 21 -0.34 4.51 -4.74
CA ALA A 21 0.91 5.21 -4.46
C ALA A 21 1.06 5.55 -2.97
N THR A 22 -0.01 6.06 -2.33
CA THR A 22 -0.01 6.34 -0.89
C THR A 22 0.25 5.08 -0.08
N ALA A 23 -0.42 3.97 -0.39
CA ALA A 23 -0.21 2.70 0.30
C ALA A 23 1.25 2.21 0.21
N ILE A 24 1.87 2.32 -0.97
CA ILE A 24 3.28 1.97 -1.17
C ILE A 24 4.18 2.87 -0.31
N MET A 25 3.97 4.19 -0.35
CA MET A 25 4.78 5.14 0.41
C MET A 25 4.66 4.91 1.92
N SER A 26 3.43 4.73 2.41
CA SER A 26 3.18 4.41 3.83
C SER A 26 3.85 3.10 4.23
N ALA A 27 3.82 2.08 3.38
CA ALA A 27 4.47 0.81 3.65
C ALA A 27 5.99 0.93 3.71
N VAL A 28 6.61 1.67 2.78
CA VAL A 28 8.05 1.92 2.78
C VAL A 28 8.48 2.63 4.06
N VAL A 29 7.76 3.70 4.44
CA VAL A 29 8.03 4.41 5.70
C VAL A 29 7.85 3.48 6.90
N GLY A 30 6.81 2.65 6.90
CA GLY A 30 6.55 1.66 7.94
C GLY A 30 7.64 0.59 8.06
N MET A 31 8.20 0.10 6.95
CA MET A 31 9.32 -0.83 6.96
C MET A 31 10.57 -0.18 7.57
N ILE A 32 10.88 1.06 7.16
CA ILE A 32 12.03 1.81 7.72
C ILE A 32 11.83 1.99 9.23
N ALA A 33 10.62 2.36 9.65
CA ALA A 33 10.29 2.49 11.07
C ALA A 33 10.44 1.16 11.83
N ALA A 34 10.03 0.04 11.25
CA ALA A 34 10.20 -1.28 11.87
C ALA A 34 11.69 -1.63 12.08
N PHE A 35 12.57 -1.27 11.15
CA PHE A 35 14.02 -1.49 11.33
C PHE A 35 14.67 -0.55 12.35
N GLN A 36 14.12 0.65 12.54
CA GLN A 36 14.69 1.67 13.43
C GLN A 36 14.12 1.61 14.86
N LEU A 37 12.87 1.17 15.03
CA LEU A 37 12.14 1.26 16.30
C LEU A 37 11.96 -0.08 17.01
N ILE A 38 12.00 -1.20 16.29
CA ILE A 38 11.84 -2.53 16.92
C ILE A 38 13.22 -3.03 17.29
N GLU A 39 13.58 -2.90 18.57
CA GLU A 39 14.79 -3.48 19.12
C GLU A 39 14.58 -4.96 19.50
N PRO A 40 15.66 -5.76 19.62
CA PRO A 40 15.52 -7.18 20.01
C PRO A 40 14.81 -7.40 21.35
N GLY A 41 14.89 -6.42 22.27
CA GLY A 41 14.15 -6.45 23.54
C GLY A 41 12.64 -6.26 23.33
N ASP A 42 12.24 -5.45 22.36
CA ASP A 42 10.83 -5.25 22.01
C ASP A 42 10.25 -6.48 21.32
N GLU A 43 11.03 -7.21 20.52
CA GLU A 43 10.57 -8.44 19.88
C GLU A 43 10.12 -9.50 20.91
N GLN A 44 10.86 -9.61 22.03
CA GLN A 44 10.51 -10.54 23.12
C GLN A 44 9.31 -10.06 23.94
N SER A 45 9.19 -8.74 24.14
CA SER A 45 8.10 -8.13 24.91
C SER A 45 6.77 -8.15 24.14
N LEU A 46 6.82 -7.81 22.85
CA LEU A 46 5.66 -7.73 21.97
C LEU A 46 5.27 -9.09 21.37
N GLY A 47 6.15 -10.10 21.47
CA GLY A 47 5.91 -11.43 20.91
C GLY A 47 5.80 -11.46 19.39
N ILE A 48 6.35 -10.44 18.72
CA ILE A 48 6.36 -10.29 17.27
C ILE A 48 7.79 -10.01 16.81
N THR A 49 8.17 -10.61 15.69
CA THR A 49 9.48 -10.37 15.08
C THR A 49 9.44 -9.16 14.17
N ARG A 50 10.56 -8.46 14.04
CA ARG A 50 10.70 -7.39 13.03
C ARG A 50 10.38 -7.89 11.63
N ASN A 51 10.76 -9.13 11.29
CA ASN A 51 10.49 -9.72 9.98
C ASN A 51 9.00 -9.92 9.71
N GLU A 52 8.19 -10.23 10.73
CA GLU A 52 6.73 -10.28 10.57
C GLU A 52 6.17 -8.89 10.27
N VAL A 53 6.61 -7.87 11.00
CA VAL A 53 6.18 -6.47 10.76
C VAL A 53 6.56 -6.00 9.36
N VAL A 54 7.80 -6.27 8.94
CA VAL A 54 8.30 -5.98 7.59
C VAL A 54 7.49 -6.76 6.55
N GLY A 55 7.12 -8.01 6.83
CA GLY A 55 6.26 -8.84 5.99
C GLY A 55 4.87 -8.23 5.76
N TRP A 56 4.24 -7.68 6.81
CA TRP A 56 2.95 -7.01 6.69
C TRP A 56 3.02 -5.78 5.76
N TYR A 57 4.07 -4.98 5.88
CA TYR A 57 4.28 -3.84 4.98
C TYR A 57 4.64 -4.29 3.55
N ALA A 58 5.38 -5.37 3.36
CA ALA A 58 5.62 -5.93 2.03
C ALA A 58 4.31 -6.34 1.33
N ILE A 59 3.35 -6.94 2.07
CA ILE A 59 2.02 -7.23 1.55
C ILE A 59 1.29 -5.94 1.15
N LEU A 60 1.39 -4.88 1.96
CA LEU A 60 0.79 -3.59 1.65
C LEU A 60 1.38 -2.94 0.38
N ILE A 61 2.68 -3.11 0.13
CA ILE A 61 3.32 -2.70 -1.13
C ILE A 61 2.70 -3.43 -2.31
N VAL A 62 2.54 -4.75 -2.22
CA VAL A 62 1.91 -5.56 -3.28
C VAL A 62 0.49 -5.08 -3.55
N ILE A 63 -0.31 -4.82 -2.51
CA ILE A 63 -1.67 -4.29 -2.66
C ILE A 63 -1.64 -2.91 -3.34
N GLY A 64 -0.74 -2.01 -2.91
CA GLY A 64 -0.61 -0.68 -3.51
C GLY A 64 -0.20 -0.74 -4.99
N LEU A 65 0.71 -1.64 -5.36
CA LEU A 65 1.10 -1.90 -6.75
C LEU A 65 -0.08 -2.43 -7.57
N LEU A 66 -0.88 -3.35 -7.02
CA LEU A 66 -2.08 -3.86 -7.68
C LEU A 66 -3.10 -2.76 -7.92
N LEU A 67 -3.35 -1.88 -6.94
CA LEU A 67 -4.27 -0.74 -7.08
C LEU A 67 -3.78 0.23 -8.17
N ALA A 68 -2.50 0.60 -8.12
CA ALA A 68 -1.90 1.48 -9.13
C ALA A 68 -1.98 0.86 -10.52
N TRP A 69 -1.61 -0.42 -10.66
CA TRP A 69 -1.68 -1.17 -11.91
C TRP A 69 -3.11 -1.24 -12.46
N LEU A 70 -4.12 -1.52 -11.63
CA LEU A 70 -5.53 -1.51 -12.03
C LEU A 70 -5.97 -0.11 -12.49
N GLY A 71 -5.49 0.94 -11.83
CA GLY A 71 -5.68 2.33 -12.25
C GLY A 71 -5.08 2.61 -13.63
N PHE A 72 -3.84 2.19 -13.89
CA PHE A 72 -3.20 2.33 -15.20
C PHE A 72 -3.85 1.48 -16.30
N ARG A 73 -4.32 0.27 -15.96
CA ARG A 73 -4.98 -0.64 -16.91
C ARG A 73 -6.36 -0.15 -17.33
N ARG A 74 -7.08 0.58 -16.46
CA ARG A 74 -8.31 1.28 -16.81
C ARG A 74 -8.00 2.46 -17.74
N ARG A 75 -7.74 2.16 -19.01
CA ARG A 75 -7.78 3.16 -20.08
C ARG A 75 -9.24 3.60 -20.27
N ALA A 76 -9.46 4.91 -20.35
CA ALA A 76 -10.74 5.49 -20.75
C ALA A 76 -11.03 5.15 -22.21
#